data_AF-A0A7G8YRA0-F1
#
_entry.id   AF-A0A7G8YRA0-F1
#
_cell.length_a   1.000
_cell.length_b   1.000
_cell.length_c   1.000
_cell.angle_alpha   90.00
_cell.angle_beta   90.00
_cell.angle_gamma   90.00
#
_symmetry.space_group_name_H-M   'P 1'
#
loop_
_entity.id
_entity.type
_entity.pdbx_description
1 polymer ?
#
loop_
_entity_poly.entity_id
_entity_poly.type
_entity_poly.pdbx_seq_one_letter_code
_entity_poly.pdbx_strand_id
1 'polypeptide(L)'
;MHMFIDIVGACNLSCPSCPMGNSENNNFKKSMQIETFRQIVEKAKLEGVDSIHLYNWTEPLIHPRIGEFIQTINAAGIASGISTNLNIAKNIEQALRAEPSFFRISLSGFHQNTYAQGHVGGDIEVVKQNMIMLHDIKQQYNLNTLIEVYYHRYLDNLEEESLMREFSERLGFSFSTGYSVMMPLEKTFAIIERDPSVTEADRETLNRLALPPYDDLINLVKHYPKRACKLKDQMLVLDCNGNTVLCCSIFNQSEYQVGKYLDLPLEQLTSLKSTKENCVDMCNRCAKNGLHEYAMYPNQGPLERHAVSRIMDFQRRSLLGLPIDNEALGKQDDEVSAEDFDEHQYLQSNHDVKAAIANSAFSSGYQHYLFFGRYEGRKGASSPLARKDSNMVTDQS
;
A
#
# COMPACT_ATOMS: atom_id res chain seq x y z
N MET A 1 7.82 18.85 0.76
CA MET A 1 7.66 17.82 -0.30
C MET A 1 8.66 16.70 -0.06
N HIS A 2 8.23 15.44 -0.13
CA HIS A 2 9.12 14.27 0.00
C HIS A 2 9.40 13.65 -1.37
N MET A 3 10.66 13.41 -1.69
CA MET A 3 11.07 12.81 -2.97
C MET A 3 11.35 11.32 -2.80
N PHE A 4 10.83 10.49 -3.71
CA PHE A 4 11.07 9.05 -3.80
C PHE A 4 11.71 8.76 -5.16
N ILE A 5 12.82 8.03 -5.17
CA ILE A 5 13.59 7.77 -6.39
C ILE A 5 13.98 6.31 -6.45
N ASP A 6 13.54 5.62 -7.50
CA ASP A 6 14.08 4.31 -7.85
C ASP A 6 15.44 4.50 -8.53
N ILE A 7 16.55 4.27 -7.83
CA ILE A 7 17.91 4.41 -8.40
C ILE A 7 18.31 3.22 -9.29
N VAL A 8 17.54 2.13 -9.22
CA VAL A 8 17.62 0.96 -10.09
C VAL A 8 16.22 0.62 -10.56
N GLY A 9 16.09 0.03 -11.74
CA GLY A 9 14.80 -0.45 -12.25
C GLY A 9 14.54 -1.92 -11.96
N ALA A 10 15.15 -2.50 -10.92
CA ALA A 10 15.06 -3.94 -10.64
C ALA A 10 14.86 -4.24 -9.15
N CYS A 11 14.23 -5.38 -8.88
CA CYS A 11 14.15 -6.02 -7.57
C CYS A 11 14.57 -7.48 -7.75
N ASN A 12 15.19 -8.07 -6.73
CA ASN A 12 15.56 -9.49 -6.72
C ASN A 12 14.40 -10.41 -6.32
N LEU A 13 13.27 -9.83 -5.90
CA LEU A 13 12.05 -10.55 -5.54
C LEU A 13 10.93 -10.25 -6.53
N SER A 14 9.90 -11.11 -6.52
CA SER A 14 8.70 -10.98 -7.35
C SER A 14 7.44 -11.03 -6.49
N CYS A 15 7.36 -10.17 -5.46
CA CYS A 15 6.25 -10.14 -4.51
C CYS A 15 4.89 -9.99 -5.25
N PRO A 16 3.90 -10.88 -5.03
CA PRO A 16 2.67 -10.91 -5.84
C PRO A 16 1.80 -9.65 -5.77
N SER A 17 1.80 -8.93 -4.64
CA SER A 17 1.04 -7.68 -4.50
C SER A 17 1.82 -6.43 -4.94
N CYS A 18 3.03 -6.59 -5.47
CA CYS A 18 3.93 -5.51 -5.91
C CYS A 18 4.00 -5.50 -7.44
N PRO A 19 4.10 -4.31 -8.10
CA PRO A 19 4.32 -4.24 -9.54
C PRO A 19 5.52 -5.04 -10.04
N MET A 20 6.56 -5.20 -9.23
CA MET A 20 7.73 -6.01 -9.60
C MET A 20 7.42 -7.51 -9.75
N GLY A 21 6.31 -8.00 -9.19
CA GLY A 21 5.85 -9.38 -9.31
C GLY A 21 4.62 -9.56 -10.21
N ASN A 22 3.82 -8.51 -10.43
CA ASN A 22 2.51 -8.64 -11.09
C ASN A 22 2.29 -7.74 -12.32
N SER A 23 3.31 -6.96 -12.72
CA SER A 23 3.23 -6.00 -13.82
C SER A 23 4.48 -6.07 -14.72
N GLU A 24 4.34 -5.63 -15.97
CA GLU A 24 5.46 -5.53 -16.90
C GLU A 24 6.40 -4.36 -16.53
N ASN A 25 7.71 -4.64 -16.44
CA ASN A 25 8.70 -3.66 -16.00
C ASN A 25 9.58 -3.14 -17.16
N ASN A 26 9.28 -1.94 -17.64
CA ASN A 26 10.01 -1.27 -18.72
C ASN A 26 11.39 -0.70 -18.33
N ASN A 27 11.71 -0.66 -17.05
CA ASN A 27 12.99 -0.15 -16.53
C ASN A 27 13.93 -1.25 -16.05
N PHE A 28 13.59 -2.52 -16.30
CA PHE A 28 14.43 -3.65 -15.93
C PHE A 28 15.88 -3.48 -16.42
N LYS A 29 16.84 -3.72 -15.52
CA LYS A 29 18.30 -3.57 -15.72
C LYS A 29 18.82 -2.14 -15.96
N LYS A 30 18.00 -1.10 -15.81
CA LYS A 30 18.49 0.28 -15.81
C LYS A 30 18.94 0.70 -14.42
N SER A 31 19.89 1.63 -14.37
CA SER A 31 20.41 2.22 -13.13
C SER A 31 20.71 3.70 -13.35
N MET A 32 20.39 4.52 -12.36
CA MET A 32 20.68 5.95 -12.39
C MET A 32 22.19 6.19 -12.33
N GLN A 33 22.69 7.13 -13.13
CA GLN A 33 24.08 7.55 -13.05
C GLN A 33 24.27 8.50 -11.86
N ILE A 34 25.37 8.32 -11.12
CA ILE A 34 25.65 9.13 -9.93
C ILE A 34 25.73 10.64 -10.26
N GLU A 35 26.23 11.02 -11.44
CA GLU A 35 26.32 12.43 -11.82
C GLU A 35 24.95 13.06 -12.03
N THR A 36 24.03 12.32 -12.68
CA THR A 36 22.63 12.74 -12.79
C THR A 36 22.00 12.88 -11.42
N PHE A 37 22.27 11.94 -10.51
CA PHE A 37 21.75 12.00 -9.15
C PHE A 37 22.27 13.20 -8.36
N ARG A 38 23.56 13.57 -8.51
CA ARG A 38 24.12 14.79 -7.89
C ARG A 38 23.38 16.05 -8.34
N GLN A 39 23.13 16.18 -9.65
CA GLN A 39 22.35 17.29 -10.20
C GLN A 39 20.91 17.31 -9.64
N ILE A 40 20.29 16.13 -9.48
CA ILE A 40 18.95 16.02 -8.89
C ILE A 40 18.96 16.51 -7.45
N VAL A 41 19.94 16.10 -6.63
CA VAL A 41 20.04 16.51 -5.22
C VAL A 41 20.33 18.01 -5.09
N GLU A 42 21.20 18.57 -5.94
CA GLU A 42 21.46 20.02 -5.97
C GLU A 42 20.19 20.82 -6.28
N LYS A 43 19.43 20.41 -7.29
CA LYS A 43 18.14 21.02 -7.63
C LYS A 43 17.13 20.86 -6.50
N ALA A 44 17.03 19.67 -5.91
CA ALA A 44 16.12 19.37 -4.80
C ALA A 44 16.37 20.28 -3.58
N LYS A 45 17.65 20.54 -3.27
CA LYS A 45 18.05 21.47 -2.21
C LYS A 45 17.58 22.89 -2.50
N LEU A 46 17.77 23.38 -3.72
CA LEU A 46 17.37 24.73 -4.12
C LEU A 46 15.85 24.90 -4.14
N GLU A 47 15.11 23.83 -4.45
CA GLU A 47 13.64 23.83 -4.52
C GLU A 47 12.96 23.46 -3.18
N GLY A 48 13.72 23.29 -2.09
CA GLY A 48 13.17 23.06 -0.76
C GLY A 48 12.52 21.67 -0.56
N VAL A 49 13.11 20.62 -1.14
CA VAL A 49 12.70 19.23 -0.88
C VAL A 49 13.14 18.83 0.54
N ASP A 50 12.21 18.28 1.34
CA ASP A 50 12.44 18.00 2.76
C ASP A 50 13.26 16.71 2.99
N SER A 51 13.01 15.69 2.17
CA SER A 51 13.68 14.40 2.26
C SER A 51 13.75 13.70 0.90
N ILE A 52 14.76 12.84 0.74
CA ILE A 52 14.96 12.00 -0.44
C ILE A 52 15.05 10.54 0.00
N HIS A 53 14.16 9.71 -0.55
CA HIS A 53 14.05 8.29 -0.27
C HIS A 53 14.44 7.50 -1.52
N LEU A 54 15.43 6.60 -1.41
CA LEU A 54 15.98 5.85 -2.54
C LEU A 54 15.18 4.57 -2.82
N TYR A 55 13.86 4.68 -2.83
CA TYR A 55 12.96 3.59 -3.18
C TYR A 55 11.60 4.15 -3.58
N ASN A 56 10.93 3.46 -4.50
CA ASN A 56 9.48 3.47 -4.65
C ASN A 56 8.99 2.02 -4.83
N TRP A 57 9.52 1.32 -5.84
CA TRP A 57 9.14 -0.07 -6.14
C TRP A 57 10.32 -1.06 -6.16
N THR A 58 11.54 -0.56 -6.24
CA THR A 58 12.72 -1.39 -6.54
C THR A 58 13.59 -1.67 -5.32
N GLU A 59 14.59 -2.53 -5.46
CA GLU A 59 15.49 -2.89 -4.36
C GLU A 59 16.78 -2.04 -4.40
N PRO A 60 16.94 -1.03 -3.53
CA PRO A 60 18.10 -0.14 -3.57
C PRO A 60 19.43 -0.85 -3.32
N LEU A 61 19.45 -1.95 -2.54
CA LEU A 61 20.68 -2.69 -2.25
C LEU A 61 21.23 -3.45 -3.45
N ILE A 62 20.53 -3.51 -4.59
CA ILE A 62 21.11 -3.98 -5.85
C ILE A 62 22.21 -3.01 -6.32
N HIS A 63 22.07 -1.70 -6.07
CA HIS A 63 23.01 -0.72 -6.60
C HIS A 63 24.38 -0.81 -5.90
N PRO A 64 25.48 -1.09 -6.63
CA PRO A 64 26.80 -1.30 -6.03
C PRO A 64 27.39 -0.06 -5.37
N ARG A 65 26.84 1.12 -5.66
CA ARG A 65 27.27 2.41 -5.11
C ARG A 65 26.23 3.07 -4.20
N ILE A 66 25.28 2.32 -3.64
CA ILE A 66 24.18 2.88 -2.80
C ILE A 66 24.68 3.84 -1.72
N GLY A 67 25.83 3.55 -1.09
CA GLY A 67 26.44 4.43 -0.09
C GLY A 67 26.76 5.83 -0.63
N GLU A 68 27.20 5.96 -1.89
CA GLU A 68 27.50 7.26 -2.51
C GLU A 68 26.23 8.09 -2.77
N PHE A 69 25.11 7.44 -3.08
CA PHE A 69 23.82 8.13 -3.24
C PHE A 69 23.36 8.70 -1.89
N ILE A 70 23.42 7.90 -0.82
CA ILE A 70 23.07 8.34 0.54
C ILE A 70 23.98 9.49 0.97
N GLN A 71 25.30 9.36 0.79
CA GLN A 71 26.27 10.41 1.10
C GLN A 71 26.00 11.71 0.34
N THR A 72 25.60 11.62 -0.93
CA THR A 72 25.24 12.79 -1.75
C THR A 72 24.05 13.54 -1.16
N ILE A 73 22.99 12.83 -0.72
CA ILE A 73 21.83 13.45 -0.06
C ILE A 73 22.25 14.10 1.27
N ASN A 74 23.00 13.37 2.09
CA ASN A 74 23.43 13.83 3.41
C ASN A 74 24.32 15.08 3.32
N ALA A 75 25.25 15.12 2.36
CA ALA A 75 26.10 16.27 2.11
C ALA A 75 25.33 17.53 1.68
N ALA A 76 24.14 17.35 1.08
CA ALA A 76 23.25 18.46 0.76
C ALA A 76 22.50 19.01 1.98
N GLY A 77 22.52 18.31 3.12
CA GLY A 77 21.78 18.64 4.33
C GLY A 77 20.32 18.19 4.29
N ILE A 78 19.97 17.23 3.43
CA ILE A 78 18.63 16.68 3.26
C ILE A 78 18.54 15.34 3.99
N ALA A 79 17.38 15.03 4.59
CA ALA A 79 17.16 13.73 5.22
C ALA A 79 17.09 12.62 4.16
N SER A 80 17.91 11.58 4.32
CA SER A 80 17.95 10.43 3.41
C SER A 80 17.24 9.21 3.99
N GLY A 81 16.57 8.44 3.13
CA GLY A 81 15.91 7.20 3.55
C GLY A 81 16.05 6.08 2.53
N ILE A 82 16.07 4.83 3.01
CA ILE A 82 15.97 3.64 2.15
C ILE A 82 14.94 2.65 2.71
N SER A 83 14.36 1.82 1.84
CA SER A 83 13.53 0.68 2.19
C SER A 83 13.99 -0.52 1.38
N THR A 84 14.21 -1.66 2.03
CA THR A 84 14.80 -2.85 1.42
C THR A 84 14.08 -4.11 1.87
N ASN A 85 14.04 -5.13 1.02
CA ASN A 85 13.64 -6.49 1.38
C ASN A 85 14.75 -7.25 2.15
N LEU A 86 15.95 -6.68 2.20
CA LEU A 86 17.12 -7.16 2.94
C LEU A 86 17.61 -8.58 2.57
N ASN A 87 17.24 -9.12 1.40
CA ASN A 87 17.75 -10.41 0.92
C ASN A 87 19.13 -10.32 0.26
N ILE A 88 19.71 -9.12 0.12
CA ILE A 88 21.02 -8.90 -0.51
C ILE A 88 22.01 -8.36 0.52
N ALA A 89 22.96 -9.19 0.95
CA ALA A 89 23.96 -8.79 1.95
C ALA A 89 25.03 -7.82 1.42
N LYS A 90 25.38 -7.96 0.12
CA LYS A 90 26.60 -7.37 -0.48
C LYS A 90 26.81 -5.88 -0.19
N ASN A 91 25.73 -5.10 -0.20
CA ASN A 91 25.78 -3.64 -0.16
C ASN A 91 25.23 -3.05 1.15
N ILE A 92 24.91 -3.88 2.15
CA ILE A 92 24.32 -3.45 3.43
C ILE A 92 25.26 -2.55 4.22
N GLU A 93 26.51 -2.97 4.43
CA GLU A 93 27.45 -2.21 5.26
C GLU A 93 27.72 -0.83 4.69
N GLN A 94 27.98 -0.74 3.38
CA GLN A 94 28.22 0.55 2.72
C GLN A 94 26.98 1.46 2.75
N ALA A 95 25.78 0.90 2.68
CA ALA A 95 24.54 1.68 2.79
C ALA A 95 24.37 2.22 4.22
N LEU A 96 24.52 1.36 5.23
CA LEU A 96 24.33 1.76 6.63
C LEU A 96 25.43 2.74 7.10
N ARG A 97 26.70 2.52 6.71
CA ARG A 97 27.81 3.42 7.05
C ARG A 97 27.74 4.79 6.38
N ALA A 98 26.96 4.94 5.31
CA ALA A 98 26.62 6.24 4.76
C ALA A 98 25.65 7.03 5.66
N GLU A 99 25.14 6.39 6.72
CA GLU A 99 24.28 6.93 7.77
C GLU A 99 23.00 7.57 7.21
N PRO A 100 22.12 6.80 6.54
CA PRO A 100 20.82 7.33 6.16
C PRO A 100 20.05 7.73 7.42
N SER A 101 19.23 8.77 7.33
CA SER A 101 18.38 9.17 8.46
C SER A 101 17.39 8.05 8.82
N PHE A 102 16.92 7.31 7.82
CA PHE A 102 15.93 6.24 7.95
C PHE A 102 16.28 5.00 7.12
N PHE A 103 16.20 3.82 7.71
CA PHE A 103 16.44 2.53 7.06
C PHE A 103 15.28 1.58 7.38
N ARG A 104 14.42 1.32 6.40
CA ARG A 104 13.29 0.40 6.54
C ARG A 104 13.62 -0.98 5.98
N ILE A 105 13.19 -2.01 6.71
CA ILE A 105 13.19 -3.41 6.28
C ILE A 105 11.74 -3.82 6.08
N SER A 106 11.36 -4.14 4.84
CA SER A 106 10.01 -4.56 4.49
C SER A 106 9.92 -6.08 4.39
N LEU A 107 9.03 -6.71 5.16
CA LEU A 107 8.86 -8.16 5.21
C LEU A 107 7.42 -8.58 5.60
N SER A 108 7.07 -9.86 5.45
CA SER A 108 5.70 -10.36 5.70
C SER A 108 5.65 -11.73 6.39
N GLY A 109 6.63 -12.09 7.21
CA GLY A 109 6.66 -13.37 7.91
C GLY A 109 7.88 -13.53 8.80
N PHE A 110 7.86 -14.55 9.64
CA PHE A 110 8.96 -14.99 10.48
C PHE A 110 9.45 -16.39 10.09
N HIS A 111 8.55 -17.22 9.56
CA HIS A 111 8.83 -18.55 9.02
C HIS A 111 8.82 -18.54 7.49
N GLN A 112 9.67 -19.40 6.89
CA GLN A 112 9.91 -19.38 5.45
C GLN A 112 8.64 -19.69 4.63
N ASN A 113 7.81 -20.64 5.09
CA ASN A 113 6.58 -21.01 4.39
C ASN A 113 5.62 -19.83 4.25
N THR A 114 5.48 -19.00 5.28
CA THR A 114 4.61 -17.82 5.28
C THR A 114 5.25 -16.66 4.51
N TYR A 115 6.56 -16.43 4.74
CA TYR A 115 7.30 -15.37 4.09
C TYR A 115 7.30 -15.52 2.56
N ALA A 116 7.56 -16.73 2.05
CA ALA A 116 7.65 -17.01 0.61
C ALA A 116 6.36 -16.71 -0.16
N GLN A 117 5.20 -16.71 0.50
CA GLN A 117 3.92 -16.38 -0.11
C GLN A 117 3.82 -14.88 -0.44
N GLY A 118 4.30 -14.01 0.46
CA GLY A 118 4.27 -12.55 0.27
C GLY A 118 5.53 -12.00 -0.42
N HIS A 119 6.66 -12.68 -0.26
CA HIS A 119 7.99 -12.29 -0.74
C HIS A 119 8.59 -13.40 -1.60
N VAL A 120 7.92 -13.71 -2.72
CA VAL A 120 8.34 -14.76 -3.66
C VAL A 120 9.79 -14.54 -4.11
N GLY A 121 10.60 -15.60 -3.97
CA GLY A 121 12.03 -15.60 -4.27
C GLY A 121 12.94 -15.21 -3.10
N GLY A 122 12.38 -14.87 -1.93
CA GLY A 122 13.13 -14.48 -0.75
C GLY A 122 13.31 -15.60 0.28
N ASP A 123 14.28 -15.41 1.18
CA ASP A 123 14.59 -16.28 2.30
C ASP A 123 14.60 -15.48 3.61
N ILE A 124 13.66 -15.78 4.51
CA ILE A 124 13.50 -15.04 5.77
C ILE A 124 14.65 -15.29 6.75
N GLU A 125 15.37 -16.41 6.63
CA GLU A 125 16.55 -16.67 7.46
C GLU A 125 17.72 -15.79 7.01
N VAL A 126 17.86 -15.55 5.71
CA VAL A 126 18.82 -14.56 5.18
C VAL A 126 18.49 -13.16 5.67
N VAL A 127 17.20 -12.78 5.66
CA VAL A 127 16.74 -11.49 6.18
C VAL A 127 17.10 -11.36 7.67
N LYS A 128 16.76 -12.35 8.50
CA LYS A 128 17.07 -12.32 9.94
C LYS A 128 18.58 -12.27 10.22
N GLN A 129 19.40 -12.99 9.44
CA GLN A 129 20.85 -12.91 9.54
C GLN A 129 21.38 -11.52 9.17
N ASN A 130 20.82 -10.90 8.14
CA ASN A 130 21.19 -9.55 7.73
C ASN A 130 20.70 -8.48 8.72
N MET A 131 19.59 -8.72 9.43
CA MET A 131 19.13 -7.88 10.54
C MET A 131 20.12 -7.89 11.71
N ILE A 132 20.65 -9.07 12.06
CA ILE A 132 21.72 -9.19 13.08
C ILE A 132 22.97 -8.44 12.62
N MET A 133 23.37 -8.61 11.35
CA MET A 133 24.50 -7.86 10.77
C MET A 133 24.29 -6.33 10.84
N LEU A 134 23.08 -5.83 10.55
CA LEU A 134 22.75 -4.41 10.68
C LEU A 134 22.91 -3.92 12.13
N HIS A 135 22.46 -4.71 13.10
CA HIS A 135 22.63 -4.40 14.53
C HIS A 135 24.13 -4.28 14.86
N ASP A 136 24.92 -5.29 14.51
CA ASP A 136 26.36 -5.33 14.80
C ASP A 136 27.10 -4.13 14.19
N ILE A 137 26.81 -3.80 12.92
CA ILE A 137 27.41 -2.63 12.24
C ILE A 137 27.00 -1.33 12.94
N LYS A 138 25.71 -1.18 13.29
CA LYS A 138 25.23 0.02 13.97
C LYS A 138 25.94 0.22 15.31
N GLN A 139 26.15 -0.85 16.09
CA GLN A 139 26.89 -0.79 17.35
C GLN A 139 28.38 -0.52 17.13
N GLN A 140 29.02 -1.25 16.22
CA GLN A 140 30.45 -1.15 15.93
C GLN A 140 30.85 0.28 15.53
N TYR A 141 30.04 0.93 14.70
CA TYR A 141 30.33 2.27 14.18
C TYR A 141 29.57 3.39 14.91
N ASN A 142 28.80 3.07 15.97
CA ASN A 142 28.01 4.02 16.76
C ASN A 142 27.12 4.94 15.90
N LEU A 143 26.37 4.34 14.97
CA LEU A 143 25.57 5.06 13.97
C LEU A 143 24.20 5.48 14.52
N ASN A 144 23.68 6.62 14.07
CA ASN A 144 22.40 7.17 14.56
C ASN A 144 21.19 6.81 13.69
N THR A 145 21.39 6.19 12.53
CA THR A 145 20.31 5.75 11.62
C THR A 145 19.16 5.08 12.37
N LEU A 146 17.93 5.57 12.14
CA LEU A 146 16.71 4.92 12.63
C LEU A 146 16.43 3.70 11.75
N ILE A 147 16.48 2.50 12.34
CA ILE A 147 16.17 1.25 11.66
C ILE A 147 14.75 0.81 12.05
N GLU A 148 13.89 0.64 11.06
CA GLU A 148 12.51 0.17 11.23
C GLU A 148 12.29 -1.15 10.48
N VAL A 149 11.61 -2.09 11.13
CA VAL A 149 10.99 -3.25 10.47
C VAL A 149 9.51 -2.94 10.22
N TYR A 150 9.10 -2.98 8.95
CA TYR A 150 7.73 -2.79 8.51
C TYR A 150 7.11 -4.14 8.11
N TYR A 151 6.18 -4.63 8.92
CA TYR A 151 5.52 -5.92 8.73
C TYR A 151 4.23 -5.77 7.90
N HIS A 152 4.23 -6.39 6.73
CA HIS A 152 3.11 -6.45 5.80
C HIS A 152 2.11 -7.54 6.25
N ARG A 153 0.92 -7.13 6.68
CA ARG A 153 -0.14 -8.01 7.18
C ARG A 153 -0.98 -8.58 6.04
N TYR A 154 -1.14 -9.90 6.06
CA TYR A 154 -2.07 -10.71 5.28
C TYR A 154 -2.98 -11.48 6.25
N LEU A 155 -4.05 -12.10 5.74
CA LEU A 155 -4.94 -12.92 6.58
C LEU A 155 -4.20 -14.11 7.22
N ASP A 156 -3.22 -14.65 6.50
CA ASP A 156 -2.54 -15.91 6.81
C ASP A 156 -1.20 -15.76 7.56
N ASN A 157 -0.81 -14.55 7.96
CA ASN A 157 0.49 -14.31 8.60
C ASN A 157 0.44 -13.57 9.95
N LEU A 158 -0.76 -13.36 10.51
CA LEU A 158 -0.93 -12.54 11.72
C LEU A 158 -0.34 -13.20 12.97
N GLU A 159 -0.31 -14.53 13.03
CA GLU A 159 0.24 -15.28 14.16
C GLU A 159 1.77 -15.07 14.30
N GLU A 160 2.46 -14.81 13.19
CA GLU A 160 3.91 -14.62 13.15
C GLU A 160 4.35 -13.18 13.45
N GLU A 161 3.43 -12.21 13.47
CA GLU A 161 3.76 -10.80 13.70
C GLU A 161 4.49 -10.60 15.04
N SER A 162 3.98 -11.24 16.10
CA SER A 162 4.54 -11.12 17.45
C SER A 162 5.98 -11.64 17.53
N LEU A 163 6.28 -12.72 16.81
CA LEU A 163 7.62 -13.31 16.73
C LEU A 163 8.60 -12.34 16.06
N MET A 164 8.21 -11.75 14.92
CA MET A 164 9.06 -10.79 14.22
C MET A 164 9.21 -9.48 14.99
N ARG A 165 8.15 -9.02 15.67
CA ARG A 165 8.22 -7.85 16.57
C ARG A 165 9.25 -8.06 17.66
N GLU A 166 9.15 -9.16 18.40
CA GLU A 166 10.07 -9.46 19.49
C GLU A 166 11.52 -9.60 18.98
N PHE A 167 11.72 -10.28 17.84
CA PHE A 167 13.04 -10.39 17.22
C PHE A 167 13.62 -9.02 16.85
N SER A 168 12.81 -8.14 16.25
CA SER A 168 13.24 -6.80 15.82
C SER A 168 13.58 -5.90 17.02
N GLU A 169 12.75 -5.92 18.05
CA GLU A 169 12.93 -5.09 19.25
C GLU A 169 14.17 -5.51 20.05
N ARG A 170 14.50 -6.81 20.10
CA ARG A 170 15.75 -7.31 20.69
C ARG A 170 17.01 -6.81 19.99
N LEU A 171 16.92 -6.52 18.69
CA LEU A 171 18.01 -5.90 17.91
C LEU A 171 18.03 -4.37 18.06
N GLY A 172 17.09 -3.79 18.80
CA GLY A 172 16.97 -2.34 18.98
C GLY A 172 16.36 -1.63 17.77
N PHE A 173 15.62 -2.34 16.92
CA PHE A 173 14.92 -1.74 15.78
C PHE A 173 13.49 -1.37 16.16
N SER A 174 12.95 -0.29 15.59
CA SER A 174 11.53 0.00 15.73
C SER A 174 10.71 -0.97 14.89
N PHE A 175 9.48 -1.25 15.30
CA PHE A 175 8.60 -2.16 14.58
C PHE A 175 7.26 -1.50 14.33
N SER A 176 6.82 -1.53 13.07
CA SER A 176 5.50 -1.06 12.66
C SER A 176 4.89 -2.04 11.67
N THR A 177 3.58 -1.91 11.45
CA THR A 177 2.81 -2.85 10.62
C THR A 177 1.92 -2.09 9.67
N GLY A 178 1.56 -2.73 8.56
CA GLY A 178 0.38 -2.31 7.83
C GLY A 178 -0.23 -3.40 6.98
N TYR A 179 -1.53 -3.27 6.73
CA TYR A 179 -2.24 -4.17 5.82
C TYR A 179 -1.68 -4.04 4.40
N SER A 180 -1.35 -5.18 3.83
CA SER A 180 -1.01 -5.26 2.41
C SER A 180 -2.22 -4.92 1.57
N VAL A 181 -1.95 -4.21 0.48
CA VAL A 181 -2.93 -3.82 -0.53
C VAL A 181 -2.41 -4.24 -1.90
N MET A 182 -3.32 -4.43 -2.85
CA MET A 182 -2.92 -4.72 -4.22
C MET A 182 -2.37 -3.44 -4.87
N MET A 183 -1.19 -3.56 -5.45
CA MET A 183 -0.49 -2.49 -6.17
C MET A 183 0.09 -3.06 -7.47
N PRO A 184 0.31 -2.23 -8.50
CA PRO A 184 0.11 -0.79 -8.53
C PRO A 184 -1.35 -0.41 -8.75
N LEU A 185 -1.65 0.89 -8.83
CA LEU A 185 -3.01 1.39 -8.99
C LEU A 185 -3.67 0.85 -10.28
N GLU A 186 -2.89 0.65 -11.34
CA GLU A 186 -3.30 0.05 -12.60
C GLU A 186 -3.82 -1.38 -12.41
N LYS A 187 -3.15 -2.19 -11.58
CA LYS A 187 -3.62 -3.55 -11.26
C LYS A 187 -4.89 -3.52 -10.42
N THR A 188 -4.99 -2.58 -9.48
CA THR A 188 -6.22 -2.37 -8.71
C THR A 188 -7.39 -1.98 -9.61
N PHE A 189 -7.17 -1.12 -10.61
CA PHE A 189 -8.20 -0.81 -11.62
C PHE A 189 -8.59 -2.04 -12.43
N ALA A 190 -7.63 -2.83 -12.90
CA ALA A 190 -7.91 -4.06 -13.64
C ALA A 190 -8.81 -5.02 -12.82
N ILE A 191 -8.60 -5.10 -11.51
CA ILE A 191 -9.43 -5.93 -10.62
C ILE A 191 -10.86 -5.40 -10.51
N ILE A 192 -11.05 -4.11 -10.18
CA ILE A 192 -12.40 -3.55 -10.01
C ILE A 192 -13.19 -3.53 -11.32
N GLU A 193 -12.48 -3.41 -12.46
CA GLU A 193 -13.06 -3.39 -13.81
C GLU A 193 -13.23 -4.80 -14.39
N ARG A 194 -12.83 -5.84 -13.65
CA ARG A 194 -12.89 -7.26 -14.06
C ARG A 194 -12.16 -7.49 -15.40
N ASP A 195 -11.04 -6.82 -15.58
CA ASP A 195 -10.24 -6.88 -16.80
C ASP A 195 -9.64 -8.29 -17.01
N PRO A 196 -9.61 -8.82 -18.25
CA PRO A 196 -9.04 -10.14 -18.54
C PRO A 196 -7.55 -10.31 -18.21
N SER A 197 -6.81 -9.22 -18.00
CA SER A 197 -5.40 -9.25 -17.58
C SER A 197 -5.19 -9.68 -16.12
N VAL A 198 -6.26 -9.77 -15.32
CA VAL A 198 -6.18 -10.27 -13.94
C VAL A 198 -5.99 -11.78 -13.95
N THR A 199 -4.81 -12.21 -13.54
CA THR A 199 -4.36 -13.60 -13.59
C THR A 199 -4.85 -14.42 -12.39
N GLU A 200 -4.69 -15.74 -12.45
CA GLU A 200 -4.98 -16.60 -11.29
C GLU A 200 -4.07 -16.28 -10.09
N ALA A 201 -2.78 -16.00 -10.33
CA ALA A 201 -1.87 -15.58 -9.28
C ALA A 201 -2.29 -14.27 -8.61
N ASP A 202 -2.89 -13.34 -9.38
CA ASP A 202 -3.50 -12.14 -8.80
C ASP A 202 -4.67 -12.53 -7.87
N ARG A 203 -5.55 -13.45 -8.29
CA ARG A 203 -6.70 -13.92 -7.49
C ARG A 203 -6.27 -14.65 -6.22
N GLU A 204 -5.25 -15.51 -6.31
CA GLU A 204 -4.63 -16.16 -5.14
C GLU A 204 -4.07 -15.12 -4.16
N THR A 205 -3.47 -14.05 -4.68
CA THR A 205 -2.99 -12.94 -3.85
C THR A 205 -4.15 -12.23 -3.15
N LEU A 206 -5.26 -11.97 -3.85
CA LEU A 206 -6.44 -11.32 -3.28
C LEU A 206 -7.04 -12.12 -2.11
N ASN A 207 -7.05 -13.45 -2.22
CA ASN A 207 -7.50 -14.36 -1.16
C ASN A 207 -6.68 -14.26 0.13
N ARG A 208 -5.47 -13.69 0.07
CA ARG A 208 -4.60 -13.49 1.23
C ARG A 208 -4.71 -12.09 1.82
N LEU A 209 -5.26 -11.13 1.09
CA LEU A 209 -5.36 -9.75 1.56
C LEU A 209 -6.46 -9.61 2.62
N ALA A 210 -6.17 -8.84 3.66
CA ALA A 210 -7.22 -8.33 4.56
C ALA A 210 -8.02 -7.19 3.91
N LEU A 211 -7.46 -6.55 2.87
CA LEU A 211 -8.06 -5.45 2.11
C LEU A 211 -8.02 -5.73 0.60
N PRO A 212 -8.65 -6.82 0.11
CA PRO A 212 -8.79 -7.02 -1.33
C PRO A 212 -9.75 -5.95 -1.88
N PRO A 213 -9.48 -5.34 -3.05
CA PRO A 213 -10.33 -4.31 -3.65
C PRO A 213 -11.60 -4.92 -4.27
N TYR A 214 -12.33 -5.74 -3.53
CA TYR A 214 -13.64 -6.26 -3.88
C TYR A 214 -14.71 -5.17 -3.77
N ASP A 215 -15.88 -5.43 -4.37
CA ASP A 215 -16.96 -4.45 -4.50
C ASP A 215 -17.41 -3.86 -3.16
N ASP A 216 -17.42 -4.64 -2.07
CA ASP A 216 -17.79 -4.17 -0.74
C ASP A 216 -16.78 -3.18 -0.15
N LEU A 217 -15.48 -3.47 -0.28
CA LEU A 217 -14.41 -2.55 0.11
C LEU A 217 -14.44 -1.27 -0.73
N ILE A 218 -14.56 -1.43 -2.06
CA ILE A 218 -14.59 -0.30 -3.00
C ILE A 218 -15.82 0.58 -2.76
N ASN A 219 -16.99 -0.01 -2.52
CA ASN A 219 -18.19 0.73 -2.16
C ASN A 219 -18.00 1.48 -0.84
N LEU A 220 -17.33 0.89 0.15
CA LEU A 220 -17.00 1.56 1.40
C LEU A 220 -16.07 2.76 1.19
N VAL A 221 -14.95 2.61 0.48
CA VAL A 221 -13.99 3.73 0.29
C VAL A 221 -14.51 4.82 -0.64
N LYS A 222 -15.32 4.47 -1.64
CA LYS A 222 -15.94 5.42 -2.58
C LYS A 222 -16.85 6.43 -1.88
N HIS A 223 -17.53 5.99 -0.82
CA HIS A 223 -18.42 6.83 -0.02
C HIS A 223 -17.71 7.46 1.19
N TYR A 224 -16.44 7.15 1.44
CA TYR A 224 -15.69 7.75 2.54
C TYR A 224 -15.39 9.23 2.27
N PRO A 225 -15.43 10.12 3.29
CA PRO A 225 -15.10 11.53 3.10
C PRO A 225 -13.74 11.68 2.41
N LYS A 226 -13.76 12.23 1.20
CA LYS A 226 -12.58 12.35 0.35
C LYS A 226 -11.62 13.37 0.96
N ARG A 227 -10.36 12.99 1.11
CA ARG A 227 -9.30 13.88 1.56
C ARG A 227 -8.48 14.35 0.37
N ALA A 228 -7.72 15.43 0.56
CA ALA A 228 -6.73 15.83 -0.44
C ALA A 228 -5.69 14.70 -0.64
N CYS A 229 -5.35 14.42 -1.90
CA CYS A 229 -4.44 13.33 -2.25
C CYS A 229 -2.99 13.73 -2.00
N LYS A 230 -2.46 13.39 -0.82
CA LYS A 230 -1.06 13.67 -0.48
C LYS A 230 -0.07 12.91 -1.38
N LEU A 231 -0.45 11.78 -1.98
CA LEU A 231 0.41 11.07 -2.94
C LEU A 231 0.70 11.92 -4.18
N LYS A 232 -0.29 12.69 -4.66
CA LYS A 232 -0.11 13.62 -5.78
C LYS A 232 0.60 14.90 -5.31
N ASP A 233 0.13 15.44 -4.19
CA ASP A 233 0.39 16.83 -3.79
C ASP A 233 1.62 17.00 -2.88
N GLN A 234 2.06 15.95 -2.18
CA GLN A 234 3.16 16.01 -1.20
C GLN A 234 4.31 15.03 -1.50
N MET A 235 4.14 14.15 -2.47
CA MET A 235 5.18 13.22 -2.91
C MET A 235 5.63 13.52 -4.34
N LEU A 236 6.93 13.54 -4.54
CA LEU A 236 7.59 13.66 -5.83
C LEU A 236 8.27 12.33 -6.14
N VAL A 237 7.95 11.70 -7.28
CA VAL A 237 8.44 10.35 -7.60
C VAL A 237 9.23 10.38 -8.88
N LEU A 238 10.45 9.85 -8.85
CA LEU A 238 11.34 9.76 -9.99
C LEU A 238 11.67 8.30 -10.31
N ASP A 239 11.68 7.98 -11.60
CA ASP A 239 12.25 6.72 -12.09
C ASP A 239 13.78 6.76 -12.13
N CYS A 240 14.41 5.64 -12.47
CA CYS A 240 15.87 5.52 -12.57
C CYS A 240 16.51 6.35 -13.69
N ASN A 241 15.71 6.99 -14.55
CA ASN A 241 16.16 7.88 -15.61
C ASN A 241 15.99 9.36 -15.23
N GLY A 242 15.48 9.66 -14.03
CA GLY A 242 15.20 11.03 -13.57
C GLY A 242 13.88 11.61 -14.11
N ASN A 243 13.01 10.77 -14.67
CA ASN A 243 11.67 11.18 -15.09
C ASN A 243 10.75 11.28 -13.87
N THR A 244 10.07 12.41 -13.73
CA THR A 244 9.00 12.58 -12.76
C THR A 244 7.74 11.84 -13.22
N VAL A 245 7.15 11.07 -12.31
CA VAL A 245 5.92 10.29 -12.51
C VAL A 245 4.80 10.90 -11.67
N LEU A 246 3.55 10.66 -12.06
CA LEU A 246 2.36 11.21 -11.41
C LEU A 246 2.35 11.07 -9.87
N CYS A 247 2.45 9.84 -9.36
CA CYS A 247 2.54 9.55 -7.92
C CYS A 247 3.16 8.17 -7.67
N CYS A 248 3.39 7.82 -6.40
CA CYS A 248 4.07 6.57 -6.02
C CYS A 248 3.28 5.31 -6.37
N SER A 249 1.94 5.39 -6.40
CA SER A 249 1.08 4.24 -6.71
C SER A 249 1.06 3.84 -8.18
N ILE A 250 1.73 4.60 -9.06
CA ILE A 250 1.76 4.38 -10.51
C ILE A 250 3.02 3.61 -10.89
N PHE A 251 2.87 2.64 -11.78
CA PHE A 251 3.99 1.84 -12.29
C PHE A 251 4.21 2.00 -13.80
N ASN A 252 3.19 2.34 -14.58
CA ASN A 252 3.36 2.68 -15.99
C ASN A 252 3.99 4.08 -16.12
N GLN A 253 5.30 4.12 -15.93
CA GLN A 253 6.10 5.34 -15.90
C GLN A 253 6.21 6.01 -17.28
N SER A 254 5.90 5.30 -18.37
CA SER A 254 5.86 5.87 -19.73
C SER A 254 4.60 6.68 -19.99
N GLU A 255 3.43 6.14 -19.65
CA GLU A 255 2.13 6.78 -19.91
C GLU A 255 1.88 7.96 -18.97
N TYR A 256 2.25 7.78 -17.70
CA TYR A 256 2.04 8.76 -16.64
C TYR A 256 3.31 9.54 -16.28
N GLN A 257 4.28 9.58 -17.20
CA GLN A 257 5.41 10.50 -17.13
C GLN A 257 4.90 11.94 -17.15
N VAL A 258 5.39 12.77 -16.25
CA VAL A 258 5.05 14.19 -16.16
C VAL A 258 6.07 15.06 -16.89
N GLY A 259 7.36 14.76 -16.69
CA GLY A 259 8.48 15.48 -17.29
C GLY A 259 9.80 15.05 -16.66
N LYS A 260 10.95 15.47 -17.20
CA LYS A 260 12.25 15.23 -16.55
C LYS A 260 12.46 16.21 -15.41
N TYR A 261 12.92 15.71 -14.25
CA TYR A 261 13.05 16.55 -13.07
C TYR A 261 14.08 17.67 -13.24
N LEU A 262 15.17 17.41 -13.96
CA LEU A 262 16.23 18.40 -14.20
C LEU A 262 15.86 19.47 -15.25
N ASP A 263 14.88 19.18 -16.10
CA ASP A 263 14.53 20.07 -17.22
C ASP A 263 13.47 21.11 -16.83
N LEU A 264 12.71 20.86 -15.76
CA LEU A 264 11.55 21.67 -15.37
C LEU A 264 11.59 22.06 -13.88
N PRO A 265 11.17 23.28 -13.51
CA PRO A 265 10.97 23.66 -12.11
C PRO A 265 9.95 22.75 -11.41
N LEU A 266 10.15 22.51 -10.11
CA LEU A 266 9.24 21.68 -9.30
C LEU A 266 7.78 22.14 -9.35
N GLU A 267 7.55 23.46 -9.33
CA GLU A 267 6.20 24.03 -9.44
C GLU A 267 5.52 23.63 -10.75
N GLN A 268 6.26 23.66 -11.87
CA GLN A 268 5.75 23.28 -13.17
C GLN A 268 5.45 21.78 -13.22
N LEU A 269 6.33 20.92 -12.70
CA LEU A 269 6.07 19.47 -12.60
C LEU A 269 4.82 19.18 -11.76
N THR A 270 4.65 19.88 -10.65
CA THR A 270 3.48 19.74 -9.78
C THR A 270 2.20 20.18 -10.48
N SER A 271 2.25 21.28 -11.25
CA SER A 271 1.14 21.74 -12.08
C SER A 271 0.79 20.73 -13.19
N LEU A 272 1.80 20.14 -13.84
CA LEU A 272 1.61 19.15 -14.89
C LEU A 272 0.89 17.88 -14.40
N LYS A 273 1.11 17.46 -13.14
CA LYS A 273 0.33 16.36 -12.52
C LYS A 273 -1.19 16.61 -12.54
N SER A 274 -1.60 17.87 -12.56
CA SER A 274 -3.01 18.29 -12.49
C SER A 274 -3.55 18.86 -13.81
N THR A 275 -2.74 18.90 -14.87
CA THR A 275 -3.12 19.50 -16.17
C THR A 275 -2.86 18.58 -17.36
N LYS A 276 -1.92 17.65 -17.27
CA LYS A 276 -1.68 16.65 -18.32
C LYS A 276 -2.86 15.67 -18.37
N GLU A 277 -3.43 15.48 -19.56
CA GLU A 277 -4.67 14.73 -19.79
C GLU A 277 -4.70 13.35 -19.10
N ASN A 278 -3.74 12.47 -19.40
CA ASN A 278 -3.68 11.13 -18.80
C ASN A 278 -3.53 11.17 -17.27
N CYS A 279 -2.83 12.17 -16.72
CA CYS A 279 -2.66 12.31 -15.27
C CYS A 279 -3.97 12.74 -14.61
N VAL A 280 -4.69 13.67 -15.24
CA VAL A 280 -6.00 14.15 -14.77
C VAL A 280 -7.03 13.03 -14.82
N ASP A 281 -7.08 12.26 -15.91
CA ASP A 281 -7.96 11.10 -16.03
C ASP A 281 -7.71 10.07 -14.90
N MET A 282 -6.46 9.64 -14.74
CA MET A 282 -6.05 8.70 -13.69
C MET A 282 -6.41 9.21 -12.29
N CYS A 283 -6.12 10.49 -12.00
CA CYS A 283 -6.47 11.10 -10.70
C CYS A 283 -7.97 11.17 -10.49
N ASN A 284 -8.75 11.50 -11.51
CA ASN A 284 -10.21 11.57 -11.42
C ASN A 284 -10.82 10.19 -11.17
N ARG A 285 -10.36 9.15 -11.90
CA ARG A 285 -10.79 7.76 -11.68
C ARG A 285 -10.41 7.28 -10.27
N CYS A 286 -9.20 7.59 -9.82
CA CYS A 286 -8.70 7.22 -8.49
C CYS A 286 -9.50 7.91 -7.37
N ALA A 287 -9.75 9.22 -7.51
CA ALA A 287 -10.56 9.98 -6.57
C ALA A 287 -12.04 9.58 -6.58
N LYS A 288 -12.58 9.24 -7.76
CA LYS A 288 -13.97 8.75 -7.90
C LYS A 288 -14.19 7.45 -7.15
N ASN A 289 -13.23 6.52 -7.20
CA ASN A 289 -13.33 5.20 -6.56
C ASN A 289 -12.71 5.13 -5.15
N GLY A 290 -12.22 6.24 -4.60
CA GLY A 290 -11.60 6.25 -3.27
C GLY A 290 -10.24 5.53 -3.19
N LEU A 291 -9.60 5.24 -4.33
CA LEU A 291 -8.37 4.43 -4.36
C LEU A 291 -7.14 5.15 -3.77
N HIS A 292 -7.17 6.49 -3.71
CA HIS A 292 -6.16 7.28 -3.01
C HIS A 292 -6.20 7.03 -1.50
N GLU A 293 -7.38 6.81 -0.92
CA GLU A 293 -7.53 6.41 0.48
C GLU A 293 -7.08 4.97 0.69
N TYR A 294 -7.49 4.05 -0.21
CA TYR A 294 -7.06 2.65 -0.22
C TYR A 294 -5.52 2.51 -0.24
N ALA A 295 -4.88 3.26 -1.13
CA ALA A 295 -3.43 3.24 -1.31
C ALA A 295 -2.68 3.86 -0.11
N MET A 296 -3.22 4.94 0.46
CA MET A 296 -2.47 5.77 1.41
C MET A 296 -2.74 5.44 2.87
N TYR A 297 -3.97 5.04 3.20
CA TYR A 297 -4.42 4.89 4.58
C TYR A 297 -5.03 3.51 4.88
N PRO A 298 -4.40 2.39 4.47
CA PRO A 298 -4.96 1.05 4.70
C PRO A 298 -5.16 0.74 6.20
N ASN A 299 -4.39 1.39 7.09
CA ASN A 299 -4.43 1.18 8.53
C ASN A 299 -5.29 2.23 9.28
N GLN A 300 -6.25 2.88 8.63
CA GLN A 300 -7.05 3.92 9.27
C GLN A 300 -8.54 3.79 8.98
N GLY A 301 -9.34 4.24 9.95
CA GLY A 301 -10.76 4.52 9.76
C GLY A 301 -11.54 3.28 9.30
N PRO A 302 -12.32 3.36 8.21
CA PRO A 302 -13.19 2.28 7.80
C PRO A 302 -12.43 1.13 7.12
N LEU A 303 -11.25 1.38 6.55
CA LEU A 303 -10.37 0.34 5.99
C LEU A 303 -9.88 -0.58 7.10
N GLU A 304 -9.36 -0.02 8.19
CA GLU A 304 -8.93 -0.81 9.35
C GLU A 304 -10.07 -1.63 9.95
N ARG A 305 -11.28 -1.05 10.11
CA ARG A 305 -12.45 -1.80 10.60
C ARG A 305 -12.84 -2.95 9.66
N HIS A 306 -12.79 -2.72 8.36
CA HIS A 306 -13.07 -3.74 7.36
C HIS A 306 -12.06 -4.88 7.42
N ALA A 307 -10.76 -4.55 7.48
CA ALA A 307 -9.69 -5.53 7.66
C ALA A 307 -9.89 -6.37 8.93
N VAL A 308 -10.17 -5.73 10.07
CA VAL A 308 -10.41 -6.42 11.35
C VAL A 308 -11.61 -7.36 11.25
N SER A 309 -12.73 -6.93 10.65
CA SER A 309 -13.91 -7.79 10.45
C SER A 309 -13.56 -9.06 9.65
N ARG A 310 -12.85 -8.88 8.52
CA ARG A 310 -12.41 -9.99 7.66
C ARG A 310 -11.47 -10.94 8.39
N ILE A 311 -10.53 -10.39 9.16
CA ILE A 311 -9.56 -11.17 9.95
C ILE A 311 -10.28 -12.03 11.00
N MET A 312 -11.22 -11.45 11.74
CA MET A 312 -11.95 -12.18 12.78
C MET A 312 -12.76 -13.34 12.19
N ASP A 313 -13.44 -13.12 11.05
CA ASP A 313 -14.20 -14.18 10.38
C ASP A 313 -13.28 -15.25 9.77
N PHE A 314 -12.17 -14.84 9.14
CA PHE A 314 -11.16 -15.75 8.59
C PHE A 314 -10.59 -16.69 9.67
N GLN A 315 -10.18 -16.13 10.81
CA GLN A 315 -9.66 -16.91 11.94
C GLN A 315 -10.71 -17.85 12.51
N ARG A 316 -11.94 -17.38 12.72
CA ARG A 316 -13.04 -18.20 13.21
C ARG A 316 -13.31 -19.39 12.29
N ARG A 317 -13.42 -19.16 10.98
CA ARG A 317 -13.68 -20.22 9.99
C ARG A 317 -12.53 -21.21 9.93
N SER A 318 -11.30 -20.72 9.92
CA SER A 318 -10.08 -21.56 9.94
C SER A 318 -10.05 -22.49 11.16
N LEU A 319 -10.30 -21.94 12.36
CA LEU A 319 -10.32 -22.72 13.61
C LEU A 319 -11.43 -23.79 13.63
N LEU A 320 -12.56 -23.53 12.99
CA LEU A 320 -13.70 -24.45 12.91
C LEU A 320 -13.64 -25.41 11.71
N GLY A 321 -12.63 -25.30 10.84
CA GLY A 321 -12.55 -26.08 9.60
C GLY A 321 -13.70 -25.80 8.62
N LEU A 322 -14.29 -24.60 8.68
CA LEU A 322 -15.37 -24.19 7.79
C LEU A 322 -14.83 -23.72 6.43
N PRO A 323 -15.59 -23.85 5.34
CA PRO A 323 -15.24 -23.25 4.07
C PRO A 323 -15.01 -21.73 4.18
N ILE A 324 -13.96 -21.26 3.51
CA ILE A 324 -13.59 -19.85 3.45
C ILE A 324 -13.93 -19.33 2.05
N ASP A 325 -15.02 -18.59 1.96
CA ASP A 325 -15.34 -17.76 0.80
C ASP A 325 -14.75 -16.36 1.04
N ASN A 326 -13.67 -16.04 0.33
CA ASN A 326 -12.93 -14.79 0.51
C ASN A 326 -13.75 -13.55 0.18
N GLU A 327 -14.71 -13.63 -0.74
CA GLU A 327 -15.56 -12.49 -1.09
C GLU A 327 -16.67 -12.28 -0.05
N ALA A 328 -17.01 -13.30 0.73
CA ALA A 328 -18.00 -13.24 1.81
C ALA A 328 -17.39 -12.93 3.19
N LEU A 329 -16.06 -13.02 3.35
CA LEU A 329 -15.40 -12.79 4.63
C LEU A 329 -15.78 -11.45 5.25
N GLY A 330 -16.14 -11.48 6.54
CA GLY A 330 -16.47 -10.30 7.32
C GLY A 330 -17.80 -9.63 6.96
N LYS A 331 -18.57 -10.18 6.02
CA LYS A 331 -19.96 -9.79 5.74
C LYS A 331 -20.90 -10.46 6.74
N GLN A 332 -21.92 -9.73 7.15
CA GLN A 332 -23.01 -10.31 7.95
C GLN A 332 -24.02 -10.98 7.01
N ASP A 333 -24.68 -12.06 7.46
CA ASP A 333 -25.65 -12.82 6.65
C ASP A 333 -26.83 -11.95 6.16
N ASP A 334 -27.11 -10.83 6.84
CA ASP A 334 -28.14 -9.86 6.50
C ASP A 334 -27.59 -8.51 5.99
N GLU A 335 -26.31 -8.46 5.61
CA GLU A 335 -25.70 -7.27 5.00
C GLU A 335 -26.33 -6.98 3.63
N VAL A 336 -26.64 -5.71 3.39
CA VAL A 336 -27.38 -5.25 2.22
C VAL A 336 -26.43 -4.58 1.24
N SER A 337 -26.54 -4.93 -0.04
CA SER A 337 -25.77 -4.32 -1.12
C SER A 337 -26.10 -2.82 -1.28
N ALA A 338 -25.30 -2.11 -2.08
CA ALA A 338 -25.59 -0.71 -2.40
C ALA A 338 -26.92 -0.59 -3.17
N GLU A 339 -27.18 -1.56 -4.04
CA GLU A 339 -28.31 -1.63 -4.94
C GLU A 339 -29.61 -1.94 -4.20
N ASP A 340 -29.54 -2.74 -3.14
CA ASP A 340 -30.69 -3.20 -2.35
C ASP A 340 -30.97 -2.32 -1.12
N PHE A 341 -30.17 -1.27 -0.89
CA PHE A 341 -30.29 -0.41 0.28
C PHE A 341 -31.49 0.54 0.20
N ASP A 342 -32.41 0.46 1.17
CA ASP A 342 -33.58 1.35 1.25
C ASP A 342 -33.30 2.56 2.16
N GLU A 343 -32.81 3.65 1.56
CA GLU A 343 -32.49 4.91 2.26
C GLU A 343 -33.69 5.46 3.05
N HIS A 344 -34.89 5.40 2.47
CA HIS A 344 -36.08 5.95 3.11
C HIS A 344 -36.45 5.14 4.35
N GLN A 345 -36.51 3.81 4.23
CA GLN A 345 -36.81 2.92 5.36
C GLN A 345 -35.73 3.00 6.44
N TYR A 346 -34.45 3.11 6.05
CA TYR A 346 -33.35 3.22 6.99
C TYR A 346 -33.46 4.50 7.83
N LEU A 347 -33.73 5.64 7.21
CA LEU A 347 -33.89 6.92 7.92
C LEU A 347 -35.18 7.02 8.73
N GLN A 348 -36.24 6.31 8.32
CA GLN A 348 -37.45 6.15 9.14
C GLN A 348 -37.17 5.32 10.41
N SER A 349 -36.29 4.32 10.31
CA SER A 349 -35.95 3.45 11.43
C SER A 349 -34.88 4.06 12.36
N ASN A 350 -34.08 5.00 11.86
CA ASN A 350 -32.92 5.55 12.55
C ASN A 350 -32.94 7.10 12.53
N HIS A 351 -33.75 7.68 13.41
CA HIS A 351 -33.93 9.14 13.49
C HIS A 351 -32.65 9.90 13.90
N ASP A 352 -31.78 9.27 14.69
CA ASP A 352 -30.46 9.78 15.05
C ASP A 352 -29.58 9.97 13.80
N VAL A 353 -29.63 9.01 12.86
CA VAL A 353 -28.91 9.12 11.58
C VAL A 353 -29.47 10.25 10.72
N LYS A 354 -30.80 10.39 10.67
CA LYS A 354 -31.43 11.51 9.96
C LYS A 354 -30.98 12.87 10.51
N ALA A 355 -30.87 13.00 11.84
CA ALA A 355 -30.35 14.21 12.47
C ALA A 355 -28.85 14.42 12.19
N ALA A 356 -28.06 13.35 12.17
CA ALA A 356 -26.64 13.42 11.84
C ALA A 356 -26.40 13.89 10.39
N ILE A 357 -27.23 13.44 9.44
CA ILE A 357 -27.20 13.92 8.04
C ILE A 357 -27.57 15.41 7.97
N ALA A 358 -28.60 15.85 8.69
CA ALA A 358 -28.98 17.27 8.75
C ALA A 358 -27.85 18.16 9.28
N ASN A 359 -27.00 17.62 10.16
CA ASN A 359 -25.80 18.27 10.68
C ASN A 359 -24.54 18.05 9.83
N SER A 360 -24.68 17.50 8.61
CA SER A 360 -23.58 17.18 7.69
C SER A 360 -22.51 16.22 8.25
N ALA A 361 -22.86 15.42 9.28
CA ALA A 361 -21.97 14.38 9.80
C ALA A 361 -21.90 13.18 8.82
N PHE A 362 -22.96 12.96 8.05
CA PHE A 362 -23.03 11.97 6.97
C PHE A 362 -23.70 12.59 5.74
N SER A 363 -23.31 12.13 4.55
CA SER A 363 -23.94 12.51 3.28
C SER A 363 -25.23 11.74 2.99
N SER A 364 -25.39 10.54 3.56
CA SER A 364 -26.58 9.69 3.39
C SER A 364 -26.70 8.65 4.51
N GLY A 365 -27.86 8.04 4.63
CA GLY A 365 -28.13 6.89 5.49
C GLY A 365 -27.31 5.68 5.06
N TYR A 366 -27.13 5.48 3.75
CA TYR A 366 -26.25 4.44 3.22
C TYR A 366 -24.79 4.62 3.68
N GLN A 367 -24.27 5.86 3.65
CA GLN A 367 -22.93 6.14 4.14
C GLN A 367 -22.78 5.78 5.63
N HIS A 368 -23.77 6.15 6.45
CA HIS A 368 -23.80 5.74 7.85
C HIS A 368 -23.83 4.21 7.99
N TYR A 369 -24.70 3.53 7.23
CA TYR A 369 -24.84 2.07 7.27
C TYR A 369 -23.51 1.36 6.98
N LEU A 370 -22.81 1.77 5.92
CA LEU A 370 -21.51 1.22 5.55
C LEU A 370 -20.44 1.39 6.63
N PHE A 371 -20.41 2.54 7.31
CA PHE A 371 -19.34 2.84 8.27
C PHE A 371 -19.62 2.35 9.69
N PHE A 372 -20.90 2.27 10.06
CA PHE A 372 -21.36 2.02 11.42
C PHE A 372 -22.56 1.08 11.45
N GLY A 373 -23.62 1.38 10.70
CA GLY A 373 -24.93 0.72 10.86
C GLY A 373 -24.92 -0.79 10.69
N ARG A 374 -24.13 -1.34 9.75
CA ARG A 374 -23.99 -2.78 9.56
C ARG A 374 -23.31 -3.48 10.75
N TYR A 375 -22.35 -2.82 11.39
CA TYR A 375 -21.68 -3.36 12.57
C TYR A 375 -22.52 -3.21 13.85
N GLU A 376 -23.42 -2.21 13.88
CA GLU A 376 -24.36 -1.96 14.96
C GLU A 376 -25.66 -2.78 14.87
N GLY A 377 -25.87 -3.53 13.77
CA GLY A 377 -27.12 -4.26 13.52
C GLY A 377 -28.34 -3.34 13.34
N ARG A 378 -28.14 -2.14 12.75
CA ARG A 378 -29.21 -1.16 12.53
C ARG A 378 -30.25 -1.71 11.56
N LYS A 379 -31.52 -1.56 11.92
CA LYS A 379 -32.66 -2.04 11.12
C LYS A 379 -32.99 -1.09 9.98
N GLY A 380 -33.70 -1.62 8.98
CA GLY A 380 -34.23 -0.85 7.87
C GLY A 380 -33.29 -0.69 6.67
N ALA A 381 -32.18 -1.45 6.63
CA ALA A 381 -31.23 -1.38 5.52
C ALA A 381 -31.77 -2.00 4.22
N SER A 382 -32.63 -3.03 4.30
CA SER A 382 -33.28 -3.66 3.14
C SER A 382 -34.80 -3.60 3.25
N SER A 383 -35.47 -3.39 2.12
CA SER A 383 -36.92 -3.60 2.01
C SER A 383 -37.29 -5.08 2.25
N PRO A 384 -38.40 -5.39 2.94
CA PRO A 384 -38.87 -6.77 3.15
C PRO A 384 -39.09 -7.58 1.85
N LEU A 385 -39.15 -6.90 0.70
CA LEU A 385 -39.32 -7.50 -0.62
C LEU A 385 -38.03 -8.11 -1.21
N ALA A 386 -36.84 -7.65 -0.79
CA ALA A 386 -35.56 -8.17 -1.27
C ALA A 386 -35.13 -9.49 -0.59
N ARG A 387 -35.77 -9.85 0.54
CA ARG A 387 -35.42 -11.05 1.33
C ARG A 387 -35.93 -12.38 0.76
N LYS A 388 -36.57 -12.39 -0.42
CA LYS A 388 -37.30 -13.58 -0.91
C LYS A 388 -36.59 -14.47 -1.92
N ASP A 389 -35.47 -14.06 -2.51
CA ASP A 389 -34.91 -14.81 -3.65
C ASP A 389 -33.62 -15.60 -3.38
N SER A 390 -33.07 -15.58 -2.16
CA SER A 390 -31.86 -16.36 -1.81
C SER A 390 -32.10 -17.70 -1.12
N ASN A 391 -33.37 -18.10 -0.89
CA ASN A 391 -33.72 -19.34 -0.17
C ASN A 391 -34.72 -20.24 -0.91
N MET A 392 -34.62 -20.33 -2.24
CA MET A 392 -35.33 -21.37 -3.01
C MET A 392 -34.39 -22.09 -3.98
N VAL A 393 -33.52 -22.95 -3.46
CA VAL A 393 -33.00 -24.09 -4.24
C VAL A 393 -33.21 -25.37 -3.43
N THR A 394 -34.31 -26.03 -3.79
CA THR A 394 -34.58 -27.48 -3.79
C THR A 394 -34.48 -28.25 -2.48
N ASP A 395 -35.62 -28.39 -1.82
CA ASP A 395 -35.99 -29.64 -1.16
C ASP A 395 -37.31 -30.13 -1.77
N GLN A 396 -37.23 -30.98 -2.80
CA GLN A 396 -38.33 -31.85 -3.24
C GLN A 396 -37.78 -33.14 -3.85
N SER A 397 -37.93 -34.21 -3.06
CA SER A 397 -38.22 -35.63 -3.39
C SER A 397 -37.37 -36.38 -4.40
#